data_AF-A0A5K1HSM7-F1
#
_entry.id   AF-A0A5K1HSM7-F1
#
_cell.length_a   1.000
_cell.length_b   1.000
_cell.length_c   1.000
_cell.angle_alpha   90.00
_cell.angle_beta   90.00
_cell.angle_gamma   90.00
#
_symmetry.space_group_name_H-M   'P 1'
#
loop_
_entity.id
_entity.type
_entity.pdbx_description
1 polymer ?
#
loop_
_entity_poly.entity_id
_entity_poly.type
_entity_poly.pdbx_seq_one_letter_code
_entity_poly.pdbx_strand_id
1 'polypeptide(L)' 'VLLFSAVLSYSASSWSDCADEVFDETCTNLRVYERYTKDVNQAAVNGFN' A
#
# COMPACT_ATOMS: atom_id res chain seq x y z
N VAL A 1 33.13 -12.85 -17.29
CA VAL A 1 31.68 -12.49 -17.35
C VAL A 1 30.89 -13.33 -16.34
N LEU A 2 31.19 -13.21 -15.04
CA LEU A 2 30.47 -13.92 -13.97
C LEU A 2 30.23 -13.05 -12.72
N LEU A 3 30.74 -11.81 -12.70
CA LEU A 3 30.52 -10.86 -11.60
C LEU A 3 29.13 -10.21 -11.66
N PHE A 4 28.49 -10.17 -12.84
CA PHE A 4 27.15 -9.59 -13.00
C PHE A 4 26.01 -10.51 -12.53
N SER A 5 26.22 -11.83 -12.50
CA SER A 5 25.20 -12.79 -12.09
C SER A 5 25.03 -12.90 -10.57
N ALA A 6 26.03 -12.49 -9.77
CA ALA A 6 25.94 -12.50 -8.32
C ALA A 6 25.15 -11.30 -7.75
N VAL A 7 25.03 -10.20 -8.51
CA VAL A 7 24.27 -9.00 -8.07
C VAL A 7 22.75 -9.22 -8.17
N LEU A 8 22.29 -10.09 -9.08
CA LEU A 8 20.88 -10.50 -9.16
C LEU A 8 20.47 -11.49 -8.06
N SER A 9 21.42 -12.02 -7.28
CA SER A 9 21.14 -12.92 -6.16
C SER A 9 20.91 -12.17 -4.84
N TYR A 10 20.66 -10.85 -4.88
CA TYR A 10 20.17 -10.11 -3.72
C TYR A 10 18.77 -10.61 -3.38
N SER A 11 18.74 -11.69 -2.58
CA SER A 11 17.65 -12.19 -1.76
C SER A 11 16.28 -11.65 -2.17
N ALA A 12 15.58 -12.37 -3.03
CA ALA A 12 14.12 -12.32 -3.06
C ALA A 12 13.61 -12.92 -1.74
N SER A 13 13.80 -12.21 -0.64
CA SER A 13 13.21 -12.56 0.63
C SER A 13 11.71 -12.37 0.47
N SER A 14 10.96 -13.47 0.50
CA SER A 14 9.50 -13.46 0.52
C SER A 14 9.03 -12.87 1.84
N TRP A 15 8.83 -11.57 1.87
CA TRP A 15 8.17 -10.89 2.99
C TRP A 15 6.69 -10.75 2.65
N SER A 16 5.86 -11.25 3.55
CA SER A 16 4.40 -11.16 3.45
C SER A 16 3.95 -10.22 4.55
N ASP A 17 3.47 -9.04 4.17
CA ASP A 17 2.83 -8.11 5.07
C ASP A 17 1.32 -8.35 5.09
N CYS A 18 0.70 -8.06 6.24
CA CYS A 18 -0.74 -8.08 6.40
C CYS A 18 -1.24 -6.63 6.38
N ALA A 19 -2.06 -6.30 5.39
CA ALA A 19 -2.75 -5.02 5.32
C ALA A 19 -4.24 -5.28 5.12
N ASP A 20 -5.08 -4.41 5.68
CA ASP A 20 -6.54 -4.48 5.47
C ASP A 20 -6.89 -4.31 3.99
N GLU A 21 -6.09 -3.52 3.26
CA GLU A 21 -6.17 -3.39 1.80
C GLU A 21 -4.81 -3.04 1.21
N VAL A 22 -4.58 -3.47 -0.03
CA VAL A 22 -3.37 -3.18 -0.81
C VAL A 22 -3.79 -2.46 -2.08
N PHE A 23 -3.16 -1.33 -2.36
CA PHE A 23 -3.34 -0.59 -3.62
C PHE A 23 -2.13 -0.79 -4.52
N ASP A 24 -2.38 -1.07 -5.79
CA ASP A 24 -1.35 -1.11 -6.82
C ASP A 24 -1.08 0.28 -7.43
N GLU A 25 -0.12 0.34 -8.35
CA GLU A 25 0.30 1.57 -9.02
C GLU A 25 -0.78 2.21 -9.90
N THR A 26 -1.84 1.47 -10.25
CA THR A 26 -2.96 1.99 -11.05
C THR A 26 -4.03 2.66 -10.17
N CYS A 27 -3.94 2.49 -8.85
CA CYS A 27 -4.87 3.10 -7.91
C CYS A 27 -4.75 4.62 -7.92
N THR A 28 -5.89 5.31 -7.96
CA THR A 28 -5.93 6.77 -7.92
C THR A 28 -6.08 7.27 -6.49
N ASN A 29 -5.59 8.49 -6.23
CA ASN A 29 -5.79 9.15 -4.93
C ASN A 29 -7.28 9.29 -4.57
N LEU A 30 -8.16 9.44 -5.57
CA LEU A 30 -9.60 9.46 -5.34
C LEU A 30 -10.09 8.15 -4.73
N ARG A 31 -9.64 7.00 -5.25
CA ARG A 31 -10.02 5.69 -4.73
C ARG A 31 -9.52 5.47 -3.29
N VAL A 32 -8.31 5.95 -2.97
CA VAL A 32 -7.78 5.92 -1.60
C VAL A 32 -8.63 6.79 -0.67
N TYR A 33 -8.97 8.00 -1.09
CA TYR A 33 -9.81 8.92 -0.31
C TYR A 33 -11.21 8.35 -0.04
N GLU A 34 -11.86 7.81 -1.07
CA GLU A 34 -13.21 7.23 -0.93
C GLU A 34 -13.23 6.07 0.04
N ARG A 35 -12.17 5.26 0.06
CA ARG A 35 -12.08 4.08 0.90
C ARG A 35 -11.74 4.38 2.35
N TYR A 36 -10.78 5.27 2.60
CA TYR A 36 -10.22 5.46 3.94
C TYR A 36 -10.62 6.76 4.61
N THR A 37 -10.93 7.80 3.84
CA THR A 37 -11.09 9.15 4.39
C THR A 37 -12.54 9.59 4.41
N LYS A 38 -13.37 9.12 3.47
CA LYS A 38 -14.77 9.52 3.36
C LYS A 38 -15.57 9.25 4.64
N ASP A 39 -15.48 8.03 5.18
CA ASP A 39 -16.25 7.63 6.35
C ASP A 39 -15.71 8.27 7.63
N VAL A 40 -14.38 8.45 7.72
CA VAL A 40 -13.74 9.19 8.82
C VAL A 40 -14.20 10.65 8.84
N ASN A 41 -14.25 11.31 7.68
CA ASN A 41 -14.78 12.67 7.58
C ASN A 41 -16.25 12.75 7.98
N GLN A 42 -17.06 11.76 7.59
CA GLN A 42 -18.46 11.72 8.00
C GLN A 42 -18.60 11.51 9.51
N ALA A 43 -17.76 10.67 10.11
CA ALA A 43 -17.72 10.49 11.55
C ALA A 43 -17.31 11.79 12.27
N ALA A 44 -16.33 12.52 11.74
CA ALA A 44 -15.91 13.82 12.27
C ALA A 44 -17.03 14.86 12.21
N VAL A 45 -17.77 14.93 11.10
CA VAL A 45 -18.98 15.77 10.97
C VAL A 45 -20.04 15.40 12.01
N ASN A 46 -20.13 14.12 12.35
CA ASN A 46 -21.05 13.61 13.38
C ASN A 46 -20.51 13.80 14.81
N GLY A 47 -19.36 14.46 14.99
CA GLY A 47 -18.79 14.79 16.29
C GLY A 47 -17.94 13.67 16.92
N PHE A 48 -17.56 12.65 16.15
CA PHE A 48 -16.65 11.59 16.60
C PHE A 48 -15.20 12.00 16.33
N ASN A 49 -14.32 11.77 17.31
CA ASN A 49 -12.87 11.92 17.20
C ASN A 49 -12.18 10.56 17.13
#